data_AF-A0A7S2M7M4-F1
#
_entry.id   AF-A0A7S2M7M4-F1
#
_cell.length_a   1.000
_cell.length_b   1.000
_cell.length_c   1.000
_cell.angle_alpha   90.00
_cell.angle_beta   90.00
_cell.angle_gamma   90.00
#
_symmetry.space_group_name_H-M   'P 1'
#
loop_
_entity.id
_entity.type
_entity.pdbx_description
1 polymer ?
#
loop_
_entity_poly.entity_id
_entity_poly.type
_entity_poly.pdbx_seq_one_letter_code
_entity_poly.pdbx_strand_id
1 'polypeptide(L)'
;FTYRVGYVICDSGLSPEEAHEAMAAGRCNEDFRLIGSDFQRRAVRHYNFGERPPLEEAMWLLTAPENFQLRTLEECSPMQIVAYLLIAEAKLYFQGADPTAAPADMVRVALQQAQRAPAEVYAALSRAWPMEVALTRYQNTANT
;
A
#
# COMPACT_ATOMS: atom_id res chain seq x y z
N PHE A 1 13.08 14.07 0.30
CA PHE A 1 11.71 14.06 0.85
C PHE A 1 11.76 13.40 2.21
N THR A 2 11.35 14.11 3.25
CA THR A 2 11.60 13.70 4.64
C THR A 2 10.29 13.21 5.27
N TYR A 3 10.16 11.89 5.33
CA TYR A 3 9.37 11.10 6.30
C TYR A 3 8.23 11.81 7.04
N ARG A 4 6.98 11.45 6.72
CA ARG A 4 5.94 11.30 7.74
C ARG A 4 5.83 9.82 8.08
N VAL A 5 5.92 9.50 9.36
CA VAL A 5 5.76 8.14 9.89
C VAL A 5 4.30 7.99 10.28
N GLY A 6 3.65 6.95 9.77
CA GLY A 6 2.32 6.59 10.21
C GLY A 6 2.40 5.73 11.47
N TYR A 7 1.75 6.17 12.54
CA TYR A 7 1.63 5.43 13.81
C TYR A 7 0.18 5.02 14.02
N VAL A 8 -0.07 3.72 14.15
CA VAL A 8 -1.35 3.15 14.60
C VAL A 8 -1.06 1.83 15.33
N ILE A 9 -0.94 1.88 16.66
CA ILE A 9 -0.59 0.69 17.47
C ILE A 9 -1.44 0.59 18.72
N CYS A 10 -2.44 -0.27 18.73
CA CYS A 10 -3.25 -0.43 19.92
C CYS A 10 -2.80 -1.61 20.76
N ASP A 11 -2.87 -1.40 22.08
CA ASP A 11 -2.74 -2.38 23.16
C ASP A 11 -2.80 -3.85 22.70
N SER A 12 -1.70 -4.60 22.74
CA SER A 12 -1.71 -6.05 22.49
C SER A 12 -2.64 -6.84 23.44
N GLY A 13 -3.00 -6.25 24.59
CA GLY A 13 -4.02 -6.76 25.52
C GLY A 13 -5.46 -6.29 25.25
N LEU A 14 -5.70 -5.44 24.25
CA LEU A 14 -7.05 -4.98 23.88
C LEU A 14 -7.76 -6.02 23.01
N SER A 15 -9.09 -6.09 23.16
CA SER A 15 -9.92 -6.83 22.21
C SER A 15 -9.89 -6.18 20.80
N PRO A 16 -10.24 -6.92 19.73
CA PRO A 16 -10.25 -6.37 18.37
C PRO A 16 -11.13 -5.11 18.19
N GLU A 17 -12.22 -5.00 18.96
CA GLU A 17 -13.13 -3.85 18.93
C GLU A 17 -12.50 -2.63 19.63
N GLU A 18 -11.94 -2.81 20.83
CA GLU A 18 -11.23 -1.75 21.56
C GLU A 18 -9.99 -1.26 20.79
N ALA A 19 -9.28 -2.18 20.14
CA ALA A 19 -8.19 -1.84 19.23
C ALA A 19 -8.72 -0.97 18.07
N HIS A 20 -9.82 -1.35 17.42
CA HIS A 20 -10.41 -0.56 16.33
C HIS A 20 -10.80 0.86 16.79
N GLU A 21 -11.46 1.01 17.93
CA GLU A 21 -11.81 2.32 18.49
C GLU A 21 -10.58 3.15 18.85
N ALA A 22 -9.57 2.55 19.49
CA ALA A 22 -8.36 3.25 19.88
C ALA A 22 -7.52 3.66 18.65
N MET A 23 -7.52 2.88 17.57
CA MET A 23 -6.91 3.23 16.28
C MET A 23 -7.64 4.42 15.65
N ALA A 24 -8.97 4.37 15.59
CA ALA A 24 -9.80 5.45 15.07
C ALA A 24 -9.60 6.77 15.85
N ALA A 25 -9.43 6.68 17.18
CA ALA A 25 -9.14 7.80 18.06
C ALA A 25 -7.65 8.22 18.09
N GLY A 26 -6.76 7.53 17.37
CA GLY A 26 -5.32 7.86 17.32
C GLY A 26 -4.56 7.67 18.65
N ARG A 27 -5.06 6.84 19.58
CA ARG A 27 -4.54 6.71 20.95
C ARG A 27 -3.37 5.71 21.11
N CYS A 28 -2.65 5.42 20.02
CA CYS A 28 -2.08 4.08 19.81
C CYS A 28 -0.59 4.10 19.33
N ASN A 29 0.36 3.62 20.17
CA ASN A 29 1.84 3.64 20.01
C ASN A 29 2.50 2.40 20.69
N GLU A 30 3.62 1.74 20.30
CA GLU A 30 4.59 1.91 19.19
C GLU A 30 4.89 0.63 18.33
N ASP A 31 4.42 -0.58 18.70
CA ASP A 31 4.84 -1.88 18.14
C ASP A 31 4.87 -2.05 16.60
N PHE A 32 3.99 -1.43 15.82
CA PHE A 32 4.04 -1.42 14.35
C PHE A 32 4.32 -0.02 13.78
N ARG A 33 5.55 0.17 13.30
CA ARG A 33 6.03 1.43 12.72
C ARG A 33 6.17 1.34 11.20
N LEU A 34 5.18 1.84 10.46
CA LEU A 34 5.26 1.89 9.01
C LEU A 34 6.04 3.13 8.52
N ILE A 35 7.28 2.92 8.13
CA ILE A 35 8.19 3.95 7.63
C ILE A 35 8.13 4.03 6.10
N GLY A 36 7.60 5.13 5.56
CA GLY A 36 7.37 5.28 4.12
C GLY A 36 8.60 5.06 3.23
N SER A 37 9.80 5.50 3.64
CA SER A 37 11.02 5.25 2.84
C SER A 37 11.51 3.81 2.92
N ASP A 38 11.24 3.08 4.02
CA ASP A 38 11.65 1.67 4.10
C ASP A 38 10.75 0.82 3.20
N PHE A 39 9.45 1.11 3.23
CA PHE A 39 8.50 0.55 2.29
C PHE A 39 8.88 0.88 0.84
N GLN A 40 9.20 2.15 0.53
CA GLN A 40 9.71 2.56 -0.79
C GLN A 40 10.98 1.77 -1.17
N ARG A 41 11.98 1.70 -0.28
CA ARG A 41 13.25 0.98 -0.48
C ARG A 41 13.01 -0.50 -0.78
N ARG A 42 12.12 -1.15 -0.04
CA ARG A 42 11.78 -2.57 -0.20
C ARG A 42 10.97 -2.82 -1.46
N ALA A 43 10.01 -1.95 -1.79
CA ALA A 43 9.27 -2.02 -3.06
C ALA A 43 10.21 -1.83 -4.27
N VAL A 44 11.10 -0.84 -4.25
CA VAL A 44 12.11 -0.63 -5.30
C VAL A 44 13.03 -1.84 -5.43
N ARG A 45 13.54 -2.39 -4.31
CA ARG A 45 14.40 -3.59 -4.34
C ARG A 45 13.67 -4.82 -4.86
N HIS A 46 12.40 -5.00 -4.51
CA HIS A 46 11.56 -6.07 -5.01
C HIS A 46 11.33 -5.96 -6.54
N TYR A 47 10.95 -4.78 -7.05
CA TYR A 47 10.66 -4.60 -8.48
C TYR A 47 11.92 -4.57 -9.36
N ASN A 48 13.05 -4.03 -8.86
CA ASN A 48 14.27 -3.88 -9.66
C ASN A 48 15.29 -5.01 -9.50
N PHE A 49 15.29 -5.73 -8.37
CA PHE A 49 16.29 -6.78 -8.08
C PHE A 49 15.66 -8.14 -7.71
N GLY A 50 14.33 -8.28 -7.79
CA GLY A 50 13.64 -9.55 -7.53
C GLY A 50 13.63 -9.99 -6.05
N GLU A 51 13.88 -9.06 -5.12
CA GLU A 51 13.89 -9.35 -3.68
C GLU A 51 12.48 -9.62 -3.12
N ARG A 52 12.38 -9.99 -1.83
CA ARG A 52 11.08 -10.28 -1.21
C ARG A 52 10.17 -9.04 -1.16
N PRO A 53 8.90 -9.13 -1.60
CA PRO A 53 7.96 -8.01 -1.54
C PRO A 53 7.60 -7.62 -0.09
N PRO A 54 7.38 -6.31 0.20
CA PRO A 54 6.89 -5.84 1.48
C PRO A 54 5.37 -6.04 1.62
N LEU A 55 4.91 -7.31 1.57
CA LEU A 55 3.48 -7.65 1.63
C LEU A 55 2.87 -7.44 3.01
N GLU A 56 3.66 -7.56 4.07
CA GLU A 56 3.20 -7.37 5.46
C GLU A 56 2.84 -5.90 5.69
N GLU A 57 3.72 -4.99 5.27
CA GLU A 57 3.52 -3.53 5.35
C GLU A 57 2.39 -3.07 4.42
N ALA A 58 2.31 -3.65 3.21
CA ALA A 58 1.24 -3.36 2.28
C ALA A 58 -0.12 -3.83 2.82
N MET A 59 -0.19 -5.04 3.41
CA MET A 59 -1.41 -5.54 4.02
C MET A 59 -1.82 -4.67 5.21
N TRP A 60 -0.90 -4.39 6.13
CA TRP A 60 -1.14 -3.54 7.30
C TRP A 60 -1.73 -2.18 6.89
N LEU A 61 -1.14 -1.52 5.90
CA LEU A 61 -1.63 -0.23 5.38
C LEU A 61 -3.05 -0.32 4.83
N LEU A 62 -3.39 -1.38 4.10
CA LEU A 62 -4.71 -1.55 3.50
C LEU A 62 -5.77 -2.10 4.47
N THR A 63 -5.36 -2.66 5.62
CA THR A 63 -6.24 -3.06 6.73
C THR A 63 -6.38 -2.01 7.83
N ALA A 64 -5.52 -0.99 7.84
CA ALA A 64 -5.61 0.10 8.80
C ALA A 64 -6.94 0.86 8.66
N PRO A 65 -7.47 1.50 9.72
CA PRO A 65 -8.72 2.25 9.64
C PRO A 65 -8.73 3.36 8.59
N GLU A 66 -9.91 3.68 8.09
CA GLU A 66 -10.10 4.56 6.93
C GLU A 66 -9.44 5.93 7.10
N ASN A 67 -9.52 6.54 8.28
CA ASN A 67 -8.86 7.81 8.59
C ASN A 67 -7.33 7.77 8.40
N PHE A 68 -6.69 6.64 8.72
CA PHE A 68 -5.27 6.45 8.49
C PHE A 68 -4.94 6.23 7.02
N GLN A 69 -5.78 5.47 6.30
CA GLN A 69 -5.64 5.28 4.86
C GLN A 69 -5.79 6.59 4.09
N LEU A 70 -6.83 7.37 4.39
CA LEU A 70 -7.05 8.70 3.79
C LEU A 70 -5.89 9.65 4.08
N ARG A 71 -5.40 9.71 5.33
CA ARG A 71 -4.23 10.51 5.67
C ARG A 71 -2.97 10.06 4.93
N THR A 72 -2.77 8.75 4.75
CA THR A 72 -1.64 8.23 3.97
C THR A 72 -1.77 8.58 2.49
N LEU A 73 -2.99 8.59 1.94
CA LEU A 73 -3.26 9.04 0.58
C LEU A 73 -2.92 10.53 0.39
N GLU A 74 -3.28 11.37 1.35
CA GLU A 74 -3.02 12.81 1.32
C GLU A 74 -1.53 13.15 1.51
N GLU A 75 -0.85 12.48 2.45
CA GLU A 75 0.56 12.77 2.79
C GLU A 75 1.57 12.05 1.88
N CYS A 76 1.24 10.86 1.37
CA CYS A 76 2.16 9.97 0.66
C CYS A 76 1.44 9.00 -0.30
N SER A 77 0.61 9.53 -1.22
CA SER A 77 -0.20 8.72 -2.14
C SER A 77 0.48 7.51 -2.83
N PRO A 78 1.76 7.55 -3.28
CA PRO A 78 2.38 6.40 -3.95
C PRO A 78 2.52 5.19 -3.04
N MET A 79 2.60 5.41 -1.73
CA MET A 79 2.74 4.35 -0.75
C MET A 79 1.50 3.46 -0.71
N GLN A 80 0.31 4.05 -0.71
CA GLN A 80 -0.95 3.31 -0.75
C GLN A 80 -1.21 2.72 -2.15
N ILE A 81 -0.90 3.46 -3.21
CA ILE A 81 -0.99 2.97 -4.60
C ILE A 81 -0.12 1.71 -4.79
N VAL A 82 1.15 1.75 -4.37
CA VAL A 82 2.06 0.60 -4.45
C VAL A 82 1.63 -0.54 -3.53
N ALA A 83 1.05 -0.26 -2.36
CA ALA A 83 0.48 -1.30 -1.51
C ALA A 83 -0.69 -2.04 -2.20
N TYR A 84 -1.62 -1.32 -2.84
CA TYR A 84 -2.69 -1.94 -3.63
C TYR A 84 -2.13 -2.81 -4.76
N LEU A 85 -1.14 -2.31 -5.52
CA LEU A 85 -0.54 -3.07 -6.62
C LEU A 85 0.18 -4.33 -6.12
N LEU A 86 0.94 -4.25 -5.01
CA LEU A 86 1.62 -5.40 -4.40
C LEU A 86 0.64 -6.49 -3.93
N ILE A 87 -0.44 -6.13 -3.25
CA ILE A 87 -1.43 -7.10 -2.77
C ILE A 87 -2.26 -7.66 -3.94
N ALA A 88 -2.62 -6.85 -4.93
CA ALA A 88 -3.27 -7.31 -6.15
C ALA A 88 -2.43 -8.36 -6.88
N GLU A 89 -1.14 -8.09 -7.06
CA GLU A 89 -0.23 -8.99 -7.76
C GLU A 89 0.03 -10.28 -6.97
N ALA A 90 0.20 -10.20 -5.64
CA ALA A 90 0.32 -11.38 -4.79
C ALA A 90 -0.95 -12.25 -4.85
N LYS A 91 -2.13 -11.64 -4.81
CA LYS A 91 -3.40 -12.37 -4.96
C LYS A 91 -3.52 -13.02 -6.34
N LEU A 92 -3.19 -12.31 -7.41
CA LEU A 92 -3.18 -12.84 -8.77
C LEU A 92 -2.28 -14.07 -8.89
N TYR A 93 -1.09 -14.05 -8.28
CA TYR A 93 -0.18 -15.19 -8.26
C TYR A 93 -0.75 -16.43 -7.51
N PHE A 94 -1.46 -16.22 -6.39
CA PHE A 94 -2.03 -17.33 -5.60
C PHE A 94 -3.40 -17.82 -6.07
N GLN A 95 -4.21 -16.96 -6.70
CA GLN A 95 -5.62 -17.23 -7.03
C GLN A 95 -5.87 -17.35 -8.54
N GLY A 96 -4.90 -16.97 -9.38
CA GLY A 96 -5.07 -16.88 -10.83
C GLY A 96 -5.98 -15.73 -11.25
N ALA A 97 -6.29 -15.68 -12.55
CA ALA A 97 -7.16 -14.67 -13.15
C ALA A 97 -8.67 -14.99 -12.96
N ASP A 98 -9.09 -15.39 -11.75
CA ASP A 98 -10.52 -15.58 -11.43
C ASP A 98 -11.29 -14.27 -11.68
N PRO A 99 -12.34 -14.25 -12.53
CA PRO A 99 -13.05 -13.03 -12.91
C PRO A 99 -13.94 -12.43 -11.81
N THR A 100 -14.10 -13.06 -10.64
CA THR A 100 -14.74 -12.47 -9.44
C THR A 100 -13.80 -11.51 -8.68
N ALA A 101 -13.00 -10.76 -9.45
CA ALA A 101 -11.58 -10.54 -9.18
C ALA A 101 -11.24 -9.48 -8.11
N ALA A 102 -11.07 -9.92 -6.86
CA ALA A 102 -10.42 -9.10 -5.82
C ALA A 102 -9.07 -8.46 -6.24
N PRO A 103 -8.20 -9.09 -7.08
CA PRO A 103 -7.02 -8.43 -7.63
C PRO A 103 -7.33 -7.22 -8.54
N ALA A 104 -8.31 -7.35 -9.44
CA ALA A 104 -8.59 -6.32 -10.44
C ALA A 104 -9.21 -5.07 -9.80
N ASP A 105 -10.06 -5.24 -8.79
CA ASP A 105 -10.61 -4.12 -8.02
C ASP A 105 -9.53 -3.35 -7.25
N MET A 106 -8.51 -4.04 -6.70
CA MET A 106 -7.37 -3.38 -6.06
C MET A 106 -6.56 -2.53 -7.05
N VAL A 107 -6.31 -3.03 -8.26
CA VAL A 107 -5.66 -2.24 -9.33
C VAL A 107 -6.52 -1.06 -9.76
N ARG A 108 -7.85 -1.25 -9.87
CA ARG A 108 -8.79 -0.16 -10.17
C ARG A 108 -8.74 0.95 -9.13
N VAL A 109 -8.68 0.60 -7.83
CA VAL A 109 -8.53 1.58 -6.74
C VAL A 109 -7.17 2.29 -6.82
N ALA A 110 -6.07 1.56 -7.07
CA ALA A 110 -4.74 2.14 -7.24
C ALA A 110 -4.70 3.18 -8.39
N LEU A 111 -5.33 2.88 -9.53
CA LEU A 111 -5.43 3.78 -10.67
C LEU A 111 -6.31 5.00 -10.38
N GLN A 112 -7.44 4.82 -9.68
CA GLN A 112 -8.29 5.92 -9.23
C GLN A 112 -7.56 6.84 -8.24
N GLN A 113 -6.71 6.29 -7.36
CA GLN A 113 -5.86 7.07 -6.45
C GLN A 113 -4.77 7.85 -7.21
N ALA A 114 -4.10 7.23 -8.18
CA ALA A 114 -3.13 7.89 -9.06
C ALA A 114 -3.73 9.09 -9.80
N GLN A 115 -4.95 8.94 -10.33
CA GLN A 115 -5.66 9.98 -11.08
C GLN A 115 -6.09 11.21 -10.24
N ARG A 116 -6.06 11.13 -8.90
CA ARG A 116 -6.34 12.28 -8.02
C ARG A 116 -5.17 13.26 -7.91
N ALA A 117 -3.94 12.83 -8.20
CA ALA A 117 -2.77 13.70 -8.14
C ALA A 117 -2.67 14.57 -9.40
N PRO A 118 -2.27 15.86 -9.29
CA PRO A 118 -1.91 16.67 -10.45
C PRO A 118 -0.84 15.98 -11.29
N ALA A 119 -0.94 16.04 -12.62
CA ALA A 119 -0.10 15.25 -13.54
C ALA A 119 1.41 15.43 -13.31
N GLU A 120 1.86 16.65 -13.00
CA GLU A 120 3.27 16.95 -12.68
C GLU A 120 3.73 16.30 -11.37
N VAL A 121 2.86 16.31 -10.35
CA VAL A 121 3.09 15.66 -9.05
C VAL A 121 3.13 14.15 -9.25
N TYR A 122 2.16 13.58 -9.97
CA TYR A 122 2.16 12.15 -10.31
C TYR A 122 3.45 11.75 -11.04
N ALA A 123 3.85 12.48 -12.09
CA ALA A 123 5.07 12.21 -12.83
C ALA A 123 6.35 12.31 -11.96
N ALA A 124 6.39 13.23 -10.99
CA ALA A 124 7.49 13.29 -10.04
C ALA A 124 7.52 12.09 -9.09
N LEU A 125 6.36 11.61 -8.66
CA LEU A 125 6.21 10.47 -7.77
C LEU A 125 6.48 9.13 -8.50
N SER A 126 6.04 8.95 -9.74
CA SER A 126 6.33 7.77 -10.58
C SER A 126 7.82 7.59 -10.88
N ARG A 127 8.62 8.66 -10.86
CA ARG A 127 10.09 8.56 -10.96
C ARG A 127 10.75 8.11 -9.66
N ALA A 128 10.10 8.30 -8.52
CA ALA A 128 10.63 7.95 -7.20
C ALA A 128 10.12 6.59 -6.69
N TRP A 129 8.94 6.16 -7.15
CA TRP A 129 8.25 4.94 -6.72
C TRP A 129 8.00 4.01 -7.91
N PRO A 130 8.08 2.68 -7.73
CA PRO A 130 7.98 1.71 -8.83
C PRO A 130 6.54 1.49 -9.33
N MET A 131 5.69 2.54 -9.36
CA MET A 131 4.26 2.45 -9.70
C MET A 131 4.02 1.91 -11.11
N GLU A 132 4.76 2.44 -12.10
CA GLU A 132 4.65 2.00 -13.49
C GLU A 132 5.13 0.54 -13.66
N VAL A 133 6.28 0.20 -13.06
CA VAL A 133 6.83 -1.17 -13.09
C VAL A 133 5.87 -2.16 -12.43
N ALA A 134 5.28 -1.81 -11.30
CA ALA A 134 4.29 -2.63 -10.60
C ALA A 134 3.03 -2.88 -11.44
N LEU A 135 2.49 -1.82 -12.06
CA LEU A 135 1.31 -1.93 -12.93
C LEU A 135 1.60 -2.80 -14.17
N THR A 136 2.73 -2.59 -14.84
CA THR A 136 3.14 -3.42 -15.99
C THR A 136 3.36 -4.88 -15.60
N ARG A 137 3.96 -5.15 -14.44
CA ARG A 137 4.18 -6.54 -13.99
C ARG A 137 2.85 -7.25 -13.70
N TYR A 138 1.92 -6.59 -13.01
CA TYR A 138 0.55 -7.10 -12.83
C TYR A 138 -0.14 -7.39 -14.18
N GLN A 139 -0.09 -6.46 -15.13
CA GLN A 139 -0.72 -6.61 -16.45
C GLN A 139 -0.13 -7.80 -17.23
N ASN A 140 1.19 -8.00 -17.19
CA ASN A 140 1.83 -9.14 -17.83
C ASN A 140 1.40 -10.47 -17.19
N THR A 141 1.40 -10.56 -15.85
CA THR A 141 0.93 -11.75 -15.13
C THR A 141 -0.55 -12.05 -15.37
N ALA A 142 -1.40 -11.02 -15.53
CA ALA A 142 -2.83 -11.20 -15.79
C ALA A 142 -3.16 -11.67 -17.22
N ASN A 143 -2.20 -11.53 -18.15
CA ASN A 143 -2.32 -11.92 -19.56
C ASN A 143 -1.63 -13.27 -19.86
N THR A 144 -1.15 -14.00 -18.84
CA THR A 144 -0.44 -15.29 -18.96
C THR A 144 -1.32 -16.45 -18.52
#